data_AF-A0A0C3C0K1-F1
#
_entry.id   AF-A0A0C3C0K1-F1
#
_cell.length_a   1.000
_cell.length_b   1.000
_cell.length_c   1.000
_cell.angle_alpha   90.00
_cell.angle_beta   90.00
_cell.angle_gamma   90.00
#
_symmetry.space_group_name_H-M   'P 1'
#
loop_
_entity.id
_entity.type
_entity.pdbx_description
1 polymer ?
#
loop_
_entity_poly.entity_id
_entity_poly.type
_entity_poly.pdbx_seq_one_letter_code
_entity_poly.pdbx_strand_id
1 'polypeptide(L)'
;MQVFIGTYLHDVLGNRDTTSKHVLRKVGCGCVDCNPLDAFILDPKSSTITFRVNQKWRKHLQSRLEGRAGDLCTFQTVHSGSPLGLEVKKRLEVLHAVSWSARQKSAKELLELIGTDADIARVMGAQYVQVTRALSGVEPLAQPPFQCLLKHRVVQTLKQR
;
A
#
# COMPACT_ATOMS: atom_id res chain seq x y z
N MET A 1 -10.26 22.69 -0.67
CA MET A 1 -9.69 21.96 0.49
C MET A 1 -10.31 20.57 0.66
N GLN A 2 -11.65 20.46 0.73
CA GLN A 2 -12.36 19.17 0.82
C GLN A 2 -11.90 18.11 -0.19
N VAL A 3 -11.77 18.49 -1.48
CA VAL A 3 -11.35 17.58 -2.54
C VAL A 3 -10.00 16.91 -2.24
N PHE A 4 -9.01 17.66 -1.74
CA PHE A 4 -7.68 17.15 -1.43
C PHE A 4 -7.69 16.14 -0.27
N ILE A 5 -8.41 16.48 0.80
CA ILE A 5 -8.55 15.58 1.97
C ILE A 5 -9.24 14.29 1.51
N GLY A 6 -10.25 14.40 0.66
CA GLY A 6 -10.93 13.25 0.12
C GLY A 6 -10.12 12.34 -0.77
N THR A 7 -9.37 12.91 -1.72
CA THR A 7 -8.50 12.13 -2.60
C THR A 7 -7.43 11.41 -1.78
N TYR A 8 -6.85 12.09 -0.78
CA TYR A 8 -5.91 11.45 0.14
C TYR A 8 -6.56 10.30 0.91
N LEU A 9 -7.73 10.52 1.51
CA LEU A 9 -8.43 9.47 2.25
C LEU A 9 -8.86 8.31 1.36
N HIS A 10 -9.20 8.56 0.11
CA HIS A 10 -9.46 7.48 -0.84
C HIS A 10 -8.19 6.72 -1.22
N ASP A 11 -7.04 7.35 -1.31
CA ASP A 11 -5.80 6.63 -1.65
C ASP A 11 -5.29 5.81 -0.44
N VAL A 12 -5.48 6.33 0.76
CA VAL A 12 -5.07 5.69 2.02
C VAL A 12 -6.08 4.64 2.47
N LEU A 13 -7.37 4.98 2.48
CA LEU A 13 -8.49 4.12 2.88
C LEU A 13 -9.23 3.52 1.67
N GLY A 14 -8.63 3.51 0.49
CA GLY A 14 -9.22 2.88 -0.71
C GLY A 14 -9.15 1.36 -0.66
N ASN A 15 -9.53 0.71 -1.77
CA ASN A 15 -9.52 -0.75 -1.82
C ASN A 15 -8.17 -1.33 -1.35
N ARG A 16 -8.25 -2.39 -0.52
CA ARG A 16 -7.12 -3.05 0.12
C ARG A 16 -6.04 -3.47 -0.89
N ASP A 17 -6.46 -3.74 -2.13
CA ASP A 17 -5.62 -4.26 -3.21
C ASP A 17 -5.03 -3.19 -4.15
N THR A 18 -5.55 -1.96 -4.18
CA THR A 18 -5.05 -0.93 -5.12
C THR A 18 -3.75 -0.30 -4.64
N THR A 19 -3.66 0.06 -3.37
CA THR A 19 -2.45 0.69 -2.80
C THR A 19 -1.26 -0.28 -2.76
N SER A 20 -1.52 -1.56 -2.48
CA SER A 20 -0.48 -2.60 -2.49
C SER A 20 0.13 -2.82 -3.89
N LYS A 21 -0.67 -2.70 -4.96
CA LYS A 21 -0.18 -2.82 -6.34
C LYS A 21 0.79 -1.71 -6.76
N HIS A 22 0.69 -0.51 -6.17
CA HIS A 22 1.59 0.59 -6.51
C HIS A 22 2.93 0.50 -5.75
N VAL A 23 2.91 -0.05 -4.53
CA VAL A 23 4.11 -0.18 -3.69
C VAL A 23 4.86 -1.47 -4.00
N LEU A 24 4.16 -2.58 -4.18
CA LEU A 24 4.76 -3.89 -4.42
C LEU A 24 4.87 -4.16 -5.92
N ARG A 25 6.05 -4.62 -6.36
CA ARG A 25 6.32 -4.98 -7.75
C ARG A 25 7.20 -6.22 -7.83
N LYS A 26 7.16 -6.92 -8.96
CA LYS A 26 8.07 -8.03 -9.23
C LYS A 26 9.52 -7.52 -9.34
N VAL A 27 10.44 -8.25 -8.73
CA VAL A 27 11.89 -7.96 -8.71
C VAL A 27 12.69 -9.06 -9.41
N GLY A 28 12.10 -10.25 -9.54
CA GLY A 28 12.62 -11.40 -10.25
C GLY A 28 12.87 -11.13 -11.73
N CYS A 29 13.66 -12.00 -12.37
CA CYS A 29 13.86 -11.96 -13.82
C CYS A 29 12.87 -12.85 -14.60
N GLY A 30 11.89 -13.47 -13.92
CA GLY A 30 10.93 -14.39 -14.51
C GLY A 30 11.40 -15.85 -14.58
N CYS A 31 12.57 -16.19 -14.05
CA CYS A 31 13.02 -17.57 -13.93
C CYS A 31 12.31 -18.29 -12.76
N VAL A 32 12.33 -19.62 -12.79
CA VAL A 32 11.76 -20.49 -11.75
C VAL A 32 12.32 -20.14 -10.37
N ASP A 33 13.62 -19.88 -10.31
CA ASP A 33 14.36 -19.49 -9.11
C ASP A 33 13.88 -18.16 -8.49
N CYS A 34 13.36 -17.23 -9.30
CA CYS A 34 12.87 -15.94 -8.83
C CYS A 34 11.39 -15.95 -8.45
N ASN A 35 10.60 -16.92 -8.90
CA ASN A 35 9.16 -16.94 -8.64
C ASN A 35 8.81 -16.90 -7.13
N PRO A 36 9.53 -17.63 -6.24
CA PRO A 36 9.29 -17.53 -4.80
C PRO A 36 9.59 -16.14 -4.23
N LEU A 37 10.61 -15.46 -4.76
CA LEU A 37 10.94 -14.10 -4.35
C LEU A 37 9.84 -13.12 -4.77
N ASP A 38 9.34 -13.23 -6.01
CA ASP A 38 8.25 -12.38 -6.49
C ASP A 38 6.96 -12.62 -5.70
N ALA A 39 6.63 -13.88 -5.40
CA ALA A 39 5.49 -14.22 -4.56
C ALA A 39 5.60 -13.60 -3.16
N PHE A 40 6.77 -13.68 -2.54
CA PHE A 40 7.05 -13.04 -1.26
C PHE A 40 6.89 -11.52 -1.34
N ILE A 41 7.52 -10.85 -2.33
CA ILE A 41 7.45 -9.40 -2.45
C ILE A 41 6.01 -8.93 -2.66
N LEU A 42 5.23 -9.63 -3.48
CA LEU A 42 3.84 -9.30 -3.76
C LEU A 42 2.86 -9.63 -2.64
N ASP A 43 3.22 -10.48 -1.67
CA ASP A 43 2.35 -10.79 -0.53
C ASP A 43 2.42 -9.68 0.54
N PRO A 44 1.38 -8.85 0.73
CA PRO A 44 1.38 -7.77 1.71
C PRO A 44 1.43 -8.24 3.17
N LYS A 45 1.15 -9.52 3.45
CA LYS A 45 1.12 -10.07 4.81
C LYS A 45 2.49 -10.56 5.28
N SER A 46 3.32 -11.01 4.35
CA SER A 46 4.67 -11.47 4.65
C SER A 46 5.63 -10.30 4.91
N SER A 47 6.41 -10.40 6.00
CA SER A 47 7.44 -9.42 6.38
C SER A 47 8.85 -9.93 6.13
N THR A 48 9.09 -11.22 6.32
CA THR A 48 10.39 -11.87 6.19
C THR A 48 10.24 -13.25 5.56
N ILE A 49 11.23 -13.66 4.77
CA ILE A 49 11.37 -15.02 4.24
C ILE A 49 12.84 -15.42 4.25
N THR A 50 13.12 -16.72 4.43
CA THR A 50 14.48 -17.26 4.33
C THR A 50 14.56 -18.32 3.25
N PHE A 51 15.36 -18.07 2.22
CA PHE A 51 15.65 -19.01 1.14
C PHE A 51 16.85 -19.87 1.50
N ARG A 52 16.65 -21.16 1.78
CA ARG A 52 17.73 -22.14 1.96
C ARG A 52 17.98 -22.86 0.63
N VAL A 53 18.87 -22.30 -0.16
CA VAL A 53 19.11 -22.73 -1.55
C VAL A 53 20.61 -22.87 -1.83
N ASN A 54 20.96 -23.53 -2.94
CA ASN A 54 22.35 -23.67 -3.33
C ASN A 54 23.01 -22.31 -3.61
N GLN A 55 24.35 -22.28 -3.67
CA GLN A 55 25.11 -21.04 -3.82
C GLN A 55 24.78 -20.28 -5.10
N LYS A 56 24.55 -20.97 -6.22
CA LYS A 56 24.23 -20.35 -7.51
C LYS A 56 22.91 -19.58 -7.43
N TRP A 57 21.88 -20.23 -6.90
CA TRP A 57 20.57 -19.60 -6.71
C TRP A 57 20.65 -18.46 -5.69
N ARG A 58 21.36 -18.65 -4.57
CA ARG A 58 21.56 -17.58 -3.58
C ARG A 58 22.20 -16.33 -4.18
N LYS A 59 23.31 -16.50 -4.92
CA LYS A 59 23.99 -15.39 -5.60
C LYS A 59 23.08 -14.71 -6.62
N HIS A 60 22.28 -15.49 -7.34
CA HIS A 60 21.30 -14.96 -8.28
C HIS A 60 20.27 -14.06 -7.57
N LEU A 61 19.66 -14.53 -6.48
CA LEU A 61 18.71 -13.73 -5.70
C LEU A 61 19.36 -12.46 -5.11
N GLN A 62 20.58 -12.56 -4.57
CA GLN A 62 21.33 -11.41 -4.05
C GLN A 62 21.49 -10.31 -5.11
N SER A 63 21.94 -10.68 -6.31
CA SER A 63 22.08 -9.72 -7.43
C SER A 63 20.76 -9.05 -7.80
N ARG A 64 19.63 -9.77 -7.76
CA ARG A 64 18.30 -9.17 -8.01
C ARG A 64 17.91 -8.18 -6.92
N LEU A 65 18.17 -8.53 -5.66
CA LEU A 65 17.82 -7.69 -4.52
C LEU A 65 18.64 -6.39 -4.51
N GLU A 66 19.95 -6.49 -4.74
CA GLU A 66 20.86 -5.34 -4.83
C GLU A 66 20.48 -4.39 -5.97
N GLY A 67 20.14 -4.93 -7.14
CA GLY A 67 19.89 -4.11 -8.33
C GLY A 67 18.48 -3.53 -8.44
N ARG A 68 17.46 -4.09 -7.76
CA ARG A 68 16.05 -3.75 -8.03
C ARG A 68 15.14 -3.60 -6.83
N ALA A 69 15.57 -4.02 -5.64
CA ALA A 69 14.71 -4.15 -4.47
C ALA A 69 15.23 -3.42 -3.22
N GLY A 70 16.24 -2.55 -3.37
CA GLY A 70 16.82 -1.80 -2.25
C GLY A 70 15.82 -0.85 -1.55
N ASP A 71 14.81 -0.38 -2.27
CA ASP A 71 13.67 0.40 -1.74
C ASP A 71 12.59 -0.49 -1.09
N LEU A 72 12.53 -1.77 -1.42
CA LEU A 72 11.48 -2.69 -0.95
C LEU A 72 11.91 -3.51 0.27
N CYS A 73 13.16 -3.96 0.28
CA CYS A 73 13.64 -4.94 1.25
C CYS A 73 15.13 -4.79 1.54
N THR A 74 15.54 -5.37 2.66
CA THR A 74 16.93 -5.66 3.01
C THR A 74 17.13 -7.16 3.02
N PHE A 75 18.38 -7.61 2.93
CA PHE A 75 18.68 -9.04 3.00
C PHE A 75 20.00 -9.29 3.73
N GLN A 76 20.12 -10.49 4.27
CA GLN A 76 21.34 -10.96 4.92
C GLN A 76 21.55 -12.45 4.67
N THR A 77 22.82 -12.88 4.69
CA THR A 77 23.16 -14.30 4.59
C THR A 77 23.12 -14.92 5.98
N VAL A 78 22.32 -15.96 6.15
CA VAL A 78 22.24 -16.73 7.39
C VAL A 78 23.28 -17.83 7.33
N HIS A 79 24.27 -17.74 8.22
CA HIS A 79 25.44 -18.62 8.24
C HIS A 79 25.24 -19.93 9.03
N SER A 80 24.02 -20.21 9.49
CA SER A 80 23.70 -21.43 10.22
C SER A 80 23.19 -22.55 9.30
N GLY A 81 23.85 -23.71 9.38
CA GLY A 81 23.51 -24.91 8.62
C GLY A 81 24.05 -24.94 7.19
N SER A 82 23.81 -26.06 6.50
CA SER A 82 24.10 -26.24 5.08
C SER A 82 22.85 -26.78 4.38
N PRO A 83 22.42 -26.19 3.25
CA PRO A 83 22.97 -25.02 2.57
C PRO A 83 22.72 -23.71 3.34
N LEU A 84 23.59 -22.70 3.12
CA LEU A 84 23.46 -21.37 3.70
C LEU A 84 22.14 -20.70 3.29
N GLY A 85 21.55 -19.93 4.21
CA GLY A 85 20.29 -19.22 3.97
C GLY A 85 20.49 -17.79 3.44
N LEU A 86 19.51 -17.29 2.68
CA LEU A 86 19.34 -15.88 2.37
C LEU A 86 18.04 -15.39 3.02
N GLU A 87 18.15 -14.63 4.09
CA GLU A 87 17.00 -13.99 4.72
C GLU A 87 16.73 -12.66 4.01
N VAL A 88 15.49 -12.46 3.58
CA VAL A 88 15.01 -11.24 2.94
C VAL A 88 13.89 -10.68 3.81
N LYS A 89 14.02 -9.41 4.18
CA LYS A 89 13.10 -8.70 5.08
C LYS A 89 12.59 -7.44 4.39
N LYS A 90 11.27 -7.26 4.31
CA LYS A 90 10.67 -6.02 3.79
C LYS A 90 10.98 -4.85 4.71
N ARG A 91 11.18 -3.67 4.13
CA ARG A 91 11.33 -2.44 4.90
C ARG A 91 10.05 -2.14 5.66
N LEU A 92 10.21 -1.53 6.84
CA LEU A 92 9.06 -1.18 7.68
C LEU A 92 8.13 -0.18 6.97
N GLU A 93 8.71 0.78 6.24
CA GLU A 93 7.98 1.75 5.42
C GLU A 93 7.07 1.07 4.38
N VAL A 94 7.57 0.02 3.72
CA VAL A 94 6.82 -0.76 2.75
C VAL A 94 5.69 -1.53 3.43
N LEU A 95 5.99 -2.16 4.57
CA LEU A 95 4.99 -2.88 5.37
C LEU A 95 3.89 -1.94 5.86
N HIS A 96 4.23 -0.73 6.28
CA HIS A 96 3.27 0.29 6.68
C HIS A 96 2.42 0.75 5.49
N ALA A 97 3.04 0.99 4.33
CA ALA A 97 2.31 1.42 3.15
C ALA A 97 1.32 0.38 2.64
N VAL A 98 1.63 -0.92 2.77
CA VAL A 98 0.72 -2.00 2.35
C VAL A 98 -0.26 -2.41 3.45
N SER A 99 0.10 -2.20 4.72
CA SER A 99 -0.76 -2.52 5.85
C SER A 99 -1.97 -1.60 5.92
N TRP A 100 -3.15 -2.19 5.89
CA TRP A 100 -4.41 -1.47 6.06
C TRP A 100 -4.47 -0.74 7.41
N SER A 101 -4.03 -1.37 8.50
CA SER A 101 -4.07 -0.77 9.83
C SER A 101 -3.11 0.41 9.99
N ALA A 102 -1.94 0.36 9.34
CA ALA A 102 -1.03 1.49 9.31
C ALA A 102 -1.60 2.65 8.49
N ARG A 103 -2.26 2.35 7.35
CA ARG A 103 -2.99 3.36 6.56
C ARG A 103 -4.13 4.01 7.34
N GLN A 104 -4.89 3.22 8.11
CA GLN A 104 -5.91 3.76 9.01
C GLN A 104 -5.32 4.70 10.07
N LYS A 105 -4.18 4.33 10.64
CA LYS A 105 -3.48 5.18 11.61
C LYS A 105 -3.08 6.53 10.99
N SER A 106 -2.44 6.52 9.81
CA SER A 106 -2.07 7.75 9.11
C SER A 106 -3.28 8.62 8.74
N ALA A 107 -4.39 8.01 8.33
CA ALA A 107 -5.62 8.73 8.06
C ALA A 107 -6.20 9.38 9.33
N LYS A 108 -6.14 8.72 10.49
CA LYS A 108 -6.56 9.30 11.78
C LYS A 108 -5.68 10.48 12.17
N GLU A 109 -4.36 10.31 12.11
CA GLU A 109 -3.39 11.37 12.42
C GLU A 109 -3.60 12.61 11.54
N LEU A 110 -3.88 12.44 10.24
CA LEU A 110 -4.21 13.56 9.36
C LEU A 110 -5.51 14.27 9.79
N LEU A 111 -6.54 13.51 10.13
CA LEU A 111 -7.83 14.08 10.52
C LEU A 111 -7.73 14.84 11.85
N GLU A 112 -6.97 14.32 12.81
CA GLU A 112 -6.67 15.01 14.07
C GLU A 112 -5.93 16.34 13.85
N LEU A 113 -5.08 16.44 12.83
CA LEU A 113 -4.42 17.68 12.42
C LEU A 113 -5.39 18.71 11.79
N ILE A 114 -6.47 18.24 11.15
CA ILE A 114 -7.45 19.12 10.48
C ILE A 114 -8.36 19.79 11.50
N GLY A 115 -8.74 19.10 12.57
CA GLY A 115 -9.56 19.68 13.63
C GLY A 115 -10.36 18.66 14.42
N THR A 116 -11.39 19.14 15.10
CA THR A 116 -12.26 18.29 15.91
C THR A 116 -13.13 17.40 15.03
N ASP A 117 -13.74 16.39 15.63
CA ASP A 117 -14.70 15.52 14.94
C ASP A 117 -15.85 16.29 14.29
N ALA A 118 -16.32 17.36 14.93
CA ALA A 118 -17.34 18.26 14.39
C ALA A 118 -16.84 19.04 13.16
N ASP A 119 -15.57 19.46 13.15
CA ASP A 119 -14.95 20.11 12.00
C ASP A 119 -14.78 19.12 10.84
N ILE A 120 -14.33 17.91 11.14
CA ILE A 120 -14.19 16.84 10.15
C ILE A 120 -15.55 16.49 9.56
N ALA A 121 -16.59 16.32 10.38
CA ALA A 121 -17.95 16.03 9.92
C ALA A 121 -18.49 17.15 9.02
N ARG A 122 -18.26 18.42 9.38
CA ARG A 122 -18.62 19.59 8.57
C ARG A 122 -17.87 19.63 7.24
N VAL A 123 -16.60 19.26 7.23
CA VAL A 123 -15.78 19.19 6.01
C VAL A 123 -16.17 18.00 5.12
N MET A 124 -16.48 16.84 5.70
CA MET A 124 -16.80 15.61 4.98
C MET A 124 -18.25 15.52 4.51
N GLY A 125 -19.18 16.22 5.19
CA GLY A 125 -20.60 16.19 4.89
C GLY A 125 -21.18 14.77 4.89
N ALA A 126 -21.93 14.43 3.85
CA ALA A 126 -22.66 13.16 3.73
C ALA A 126 -21.77 11.89 3.77
N GLN A 127 -20.46 12.03 3.59
CA GLN A 127 -19.52 10.90 3.52
C GLN A 127 -18.78 10.63 4.82
N TYR A 128 -18.97 11.48 5.83
CA TYR A 128 -18.37 11.31 7.13
C TYR A 128 -18.63 9.90 7.72
N VAL A 129 -19.84 9.37 7.51
CA VAL A 129 -20.22 8.00 7.93
C VAL A 129 -19.38 6.92 7.22
N GLN A 130 -19.09 7.07 5.94
CA GLN A 130 -18.28 6.09 5.19
C GLN A 130 -16.82 6.16 5.62
N VAL A 131 -16.29 7.39 5.81
CA VAL A 131 -14.93 7.63 6.28
C VAL A 131 -14.72 7.03 7.68
N THR A 132 -15.64 7.25 8.62
CA THR A 132 -15.55 6.70 9.99
C THR A 132 -15.59 5.17 10.02
N ARG A 133 -16.43 4.54 9.19
CA ARG A 133 -16.45 3.07 9.02
C ARG A 133 -15.13 2.54 8.46
N ALA A 134 -14.53 3.25 7.51
CA ALA A 134 -13.23 2.90 6.96
C ALA A 134 -12.07 3.09 7.96
N LEU A 135 -12.08 4.18 8.75
CA LEU A 135 -11.13 4.40 9.85
C LEU A 135 -11.26 3.35 10.95
N SER A 136 -12.46 2.79 11.14
CA SER A 136 -12.74 1.73 12.11
C SER A 136 -12.45 0.33 11.57
N GLY A 137 -12.20 0.20 10.26
CA GLY A 137 -11.82 -1.07 9.62
C GLY A 137 -12.97 -1.97 9.23
N VAL A 138 -14.20 -1.45 9.32
CA VAL A 138 -15.42 -2.17 8.98
C VAL A 138 -15.49 -2.42 7.47
N GLU A 139 -15.24 -1.39 6.66
CA GLU A 139 -15.29 -1.47 5.19
C GLU A 139 -14.30 -0.49 4.54
N PRO A 140 -13.67 -0.81 3.40
CA PRO A 140 -12.85 0.14 2.66
C PRO A 140 -13.72 1.26 2.04
N LEU A 141 -13.10 2.41 1.78
CA LEU A 141 -13.77 3.54 1.11
C LEU A 141 -13.98 3.16 -0.38
N ALA A 142 -15.19 2.70 -0.70
CA ALA A 142 -15.50 2.08 -1.99
C ALA A 142 -15.50 3.07 -3.18
N GLN A 143 -15.63 4.37 -2.93
CA GLN A 143 -15.61 5.40 -3.97
C GLN A 143 -14.82 6.63 -3.52
N PRO A 144 -14.12 7.32 -4.45
CA PRO A 144 -13.46 8.57 -4.16
C PRO A 144 -14.50 9.61 -3.76
N PRO A 145 -14.32 10.26 -2.59
CA PRO A 145 -15.34 11.07 -1.92
C PRO A 145 -15.78 12.31 -2.74
N PHE A 146 -15.13 12.64 -3.84
CA PHE A 146 -15.50 13.85 -4.61
C PHE A 146 -15.80 13.61 -6.09
N GLN A 147 -15.86 12.36 -6.55
CA GLN A 147 -16.00 12.09 -7.99
C GLN A 147 -17.43 12.32 -8.54
N CYS A 148 -18.43 12.51 -7.67
CA CYS A 148 -19.79 12.87 -8.08
C CYS A 148 -19.94 14.37 -8.42
N LEU A 149 -19.16 15.26 -7.80
CA LEU A 149 -19.34 16.72 -7.96
C LEU A 149 -18.84 17.25 -9.32
N LEU A 150 -17.94 16.53 -10.00
CA LEU A 150 -17.44 16.94 -11.33
C LEU A 150 -18.40 16.56 -12.47
N LYS A 151 -19.28 15.57 -12.27
CA LYS A 151 -20.22 15.14 -13.34
C LYS A 151 -21.45 16.04 -13.47
N HIS A 152 -21.83 16.77 -12.42
CA HIS A 152 -23.05 17.59 -12.44
C HIS A 152 -22.85 19.03 -12.94
N ARG A 153 -21.61 19.55 -12.96
CA ARG A 153 -21.35 20.94 -13.38
C ARG A 153 -21.10 21.11 -14.88
N VAL A 154 -20.74 20.04 -15.60
CA VAL A 154 -20.49 20.09 -17.06
C VAL A 154 -21.78 19.90 -17.87
N VAL A 155 -22.81 19.27 -17.31
CA VAL A 155 -24.06 18.99 -18.04
C VAL A 155 -25.00 20.20 -18.10
N GLN A 156 -24.86 21.19 -17.21
CA GLN A 156 -25.77 22.34 -17.16
C GLN A 156 -25.39 23.51 -18.10
N THR A 157 -24.21 23.50 -18.73
CA THR A 157 -23.77 24.56 -19.65
C THR A 157 -24.04 24.29 -21.14
N LEU A 158 -24.63 23.13 -21.48
CA LEU A 158 -24.90 22.73 -22.87
C LEU A 158 -26.39 22.68 -23.24
N LYS A 159 -27.30 23.25 -22.42
CA LYS A 159 -28.75 23.25 -22.69
C LYS A 159 -29.37 24.65 -22.79
N GLN A 160 -28.59 25.63 -23.26
CA GLN A 160 -29.07 26.99 -23.58
C GLN A 160 -28.45 27.53 -24.89
N ARG A 161 -28.30 26.69 -25.91
CA ARG A 161 -28.10 27.13 -27.29
C ARG A 161 -29.04 26.38 -28.21
#